data_AF-A0AAQ2C5I2-F1
#
_entry.id   AF-A0AAQ2C5I2-F1
#
_cell.length_a   1.000
_cell.length_b   1.000
_cell.length_c   1.000
_cell.angle_alpha   90.00
_cell.angle_beta   90.00
_cell.angle_gamma   90.00
#
_symmetry.space_group_name_H-M   'P 1'
#
loop_
_entity.id
_entity.type
_entity.pdbx_description
1 polymer ?
#
loop_
_entity_poly.entity_id
_entity_poly.type
_entity_poly.pdbx_seq_one_letter_code
_entity_poly.pdbx_strand_id
1 'polypeptide(L)'
;MQLAREFLPGSGRKLSDCCAAYDIPLVDAHRALADAVATARLLGAYIAEAPDAPGWARSVAGAAAVPWPPFLGEASEWVSRDDVAPAGPVKAASWLDRITVKLPEFAGPAEQLDYLALLDLALLDRELSTHEAQALVQLAEDLGIGRATCAALHERYFDDLVHIAWVDMVLTEAEIADLVTVAQLLGLPTAAVANALVAPPVARTSKVAAASSERFALTVGDIVVLTGEMLRLRADWHAELTQHGFVPGAGVTKKSRLVVAADPDSLSGKARTARDYGIPVVSEAGLSSLLGRS
;
A
#
# COMPACT_ATOMS: atom_id res chain seq x y z
N MET A 1 7.76 -7.49 4.12
CA MET A 1 6.31 -7.57 3.80
C MET A 1 6.00 -8.59 2.70
N GLN A 2 6.85 -9.59 2.46
CA GLN A 2 6.69 -10.53 1.34
C GLN A 2 5.37 -11.32 1.38
N LEU A 3 4.97 -11.80 2.57
CA LEU A 3 3.70 -12.52 2.79
C LEU A 3 2.47 -11.68 2.42
N ALA A 4 2.57 -10.34 2.42
CA ALA A 4 1.46 -9.49 2.01
C ALA A 4 1.06 -9.75 0.54
N ARG A 5 1.94 -10.25 -0.33
CA ARG A 5 1.55 -10.61 -1.71
C ARG A 5 0.56 -11.77 -1.77
N GLU A 6 0.66 -12.69 -0.81
CA GLU A 6 -0.18 -13.88 -0.75
C GLU A 6 -1.48 -13.60 0.01
N PHE A 7 -1.38 -12.87 1.13
CA PHE A 7 -2.51 -12.61 2.04
C PHE A 7 -3.23 -11.28 1.77
N LEU A 8 -2.56 -10.31 1.13
CA LEU A 8 -3.03 -8.95 0.88
C LEU A 8 -2.67 -8.45 -0.56
N PRO A 9 -3.09 -9.15 -1.62
CA PRO A 9 -2.78 -8.74 -2.99
C PRO A 9 -3.34 -7.34 -3.28
N GLY A 10 -2.51 -6.44 -3.80
CA GLY A 10 -2.83 -5.02 -4.00
C GLY A 10 -2.54 -4.10 -2.82
N SER A 11 -2.12 -4.61 -1.66
CA SER A 11 -1.67 -3.77 -0.55
C SER A 11 -0.28 -3.19 -0.80
N GLY A 12 -0.02 -2.01 -0.24
CA GLY A 12 1.27 -1.33 -0.32
C GLY A 12 2.40 -2.10 0.35
N ARG A 13 3.64 -1.65 0.10
CA ARG A 13 4.87 -2.30 0.60
C ARG A 13 5.17 -2.00 2.07
N LYS A 14 4.41 -1.07 2.68
CA LYS A 14 4.63 -0.61 4.06
C LYS A 14 3.87 -1.47 5.08
N LEU A 15 4.44 -1.56 6.28
CA LEU A 15 3.78 -2.18 7.44
C LEU A 15 2.44 -1.51 7.77
N SER A 16 2.38 -0.17 7.67
CA SER A 16 1.14 0.60 7.91
C SER A 16 -0.02 0.16 7.03
N ASP A 17 0.26 -0.13 5.75
CA ASP A 17 -0.76 -0.53 4.78
C ASP A 17 -1.27 -1.94 5.06
N CYS A 18 -0.35 -2.84 5.40
CA CYS A 18 -0.68 -4.20 5.80
C CYS A 18 -1.45 -4.25 7.12
N CYS A 19 -1.08 -3.44 8.11
CA CYS A 19 -1.82 -3.31 9.36
C CYS A 19 -3.22 -2.72 9.15
N ALA A 20 -3.35 -1.70 8.29
CA ALA A 20 -4.65 -1.09 7.97
C ALA A 20 -5.63 -2.09 7.34
N ALA A 21 -5.13 -3.05 6.54
CA ALA A 21 -5.98 -4.07 5.91
C ALA A 21 -6.62 -5.05 6.92
N TYR A 22 -6.02 -5.22 8.11
CA TYR A 22 -6.53 -6.06 9.20
C TYR A 22 -7.08 -5.24 10.38
N ASP A 23 -7.32 -3.94 10.20
CA ASP A 23 -7.75 -3.03 11.26
C ASP A 23 -6.82 -3.06 12.51
N ILE A 24 -5.52 -3.29 12.30
CA ILE A 24 -4.52 -3.30 13.37
C ILE A 24 -4.04 -1.86 13.61
N PRO A 25 -4.25 -1.30 14.81
CA PRO A 25 -3.80 0.06 15.11
C PRO A 25 -2.27 0.10 15.21
N LEU A 26 -1.66 0.92 14.37
CA LEU A 26 -0.24 1.24 14.42
C LEU A 26 -0.06 2.58 15.14
N VAL A 27 -0.01 2.53 16.47
CA VAL A 27 0.24 3.68 17.34
C VAL A 27 1.75 3.80 17.56
N ASP A 28 2.30 5.02 17.53
CA ASP A 28 3.74 5.29 17.61
C ASP A 28 4.58 4.57 16.55
N ALA A 29 4.07 4.56 15.30
CA ALA A 29 4.84 4.12 14.13
C ALA A 29 6.25 4.72 14.16
N HIS A 30 7.25 3.97 13.69
CA HIS A 30 8.68 4.32 13.74
C HIS A 30 9.37 4.15 15.11
N ARG A 31 8.68 3.60 16.12
CA ARG A 31 9.34 2.96 17.27
C ARG A 31 9.54 1.49 16.98
N ALA A 32 10.78 1.00 17.09
CA ALA A 32 11.10 -0.41 16.83
C ALA A 32 10.20 -1.40 17.59
N LEU A 33 9.84 -1.09 18.85
CA LEU A 33 8.91 -1.91 19.62
C LEU A 33 7.49 -1.88 19.06
N ALA A 34 6.98 -0.71 18.66
CA ALA A 34 5.65 -0.57 18.09
C ALA A 34 5.55 -1.33 16.76
N ASP A 35 6.55 -1.19 15.89
CA ASP A 35 6.62 -1.89 14.61
C ASP A 35 6.74 -3.42 14.81
N ALA A 36 7.54 -3.87 15.78
CA ALA A 36 7.66 -5.29 16.11
C ALA A 36 6.33 -5.88 16.62
N VAL A 37 5.63 -5.17 17.52
CA VAL A 37 4.33 -5.61 18.04
C VAL A 37 3.26 -5.63 16.95
N ALA A 38 3.22 -4.60 16.09
CA ALA A 38 2.28 -4.54 14.98
C ALA A 38 2.54 -5.67 13.96
N THR A 39 3.81 -5.93 13.65
CA THR A 39 4.21 -7.04 12.78
C THR A 39 3.83 -8.40 13.38
N ALA A 40 4.02 -8.59 14.70
CA ALA A 40 3.63 -9.82 15.37
C ALA A 40 2.11 -10.04 15.35
N ARG A 41 1.31 -8.98 15.54
CA ARG A 41 -0.15 -9.03 15.40
C ARG A 41 -0.57 -9.38 13.97
N LEU A 42 0.06 -8.75 12.98
CA LEU A 42 -0.20 -9.00 11.56
C LEU A 42 0.13 -10.46 11.19
N LEU A 43 1.27 -10.98 11.64
CA LEU A 43 1.63 -12.38 11.46
C LEU A 43 0.61 -13.32 12.13
N GLY A 44 0.14 -12.99 13.33
CA GLY A 44 -0.92 -13.73 14.01
C GLY A 44 -2.22 -13.78 13.20
N ALA A 45 -2.57 -12.68 12.52
CA ALA A 45 -3.73 -12.63 11.63
C ALA A 45 -3.55 -13.53 10.39
N TYR A 46 -2.38 -13.53 9.76
CA TYR A 46 -2.06 -14.44 8.64
C TYR A 46 -2.16 -15.91 9.04
N ILE A 47 -1.64 -16.27 10.22
CA ILE A 47 -1.73 -17.64 10.74
C ILE A 47 -3.20 -18.02 11.02
N ALA A 48 -3.99 -17.11 11.58
CA ALA A 48 -5.40 -17.37 11.86
C ALA A 48 -6.25 -17.54 10.58
N GLU A 49 -5.91 -16.81 9.51
CA GLU A 49 -6.60 -16.87 8.22
C GLU A 49 -6.27 -18.15 7.44
N ALA A 50 -5.01 -18.60 7.48
CA ALA A 50 -4.57 -19.83 6.84
C ALA A 50 -3.78 -20.72 7.82
N PRO A 51 -4.46 -21.37 8.78
CA PRO A 51 -3.80 -22.17 9.82
C PRO A 51 -3.06 -23.38 9.23
N ASP A 52 -3.57 -23.93 8.14
CA ASP A 52 -3.00 -25.09 7.44
C ASP A 52 -1.98 -24.69 6.36
N ALA A 53 -1.60 -23.41 6.25
CA ALA A 53 -0.65 -22.98 5.23
C ALA A 53 0.70 -23.71 5.40
N PRO A 54 1.25 -24.26 4.31
CA PRO A 54 2.49 -25.02 4.38
C PRO A 54 3.63 -24.08 4.77
N GLY A 55 4.23 -24.33 5.93
CA GLY A 55 5.39 -23.56 6.40
C GLY A 55 5.26 -23.06 7.83
N TRP A 56 4.06 -22.78 8.34
CA TRP A 56 3.89 -22.25 9.69
C TRP A 56 4.49 -23.16 10.77
N ALA A 57 4.13 -24.45 10.76
CA ALA A 57 4.67 -25.40 11.72
C ALA A 57 6.20 -25.50 11.65
N ARG A 58 6.77 -25.42 10.45
CA ARG A 58 8.22 -25.46 10.24
C ARG A 58 8.89 -24.19 10.77
N SER A 59 8.34 -23.02 10.45
CA SER A 59 8.87 -21.72 10.87
C SER A 59 8.79 -21.55 12.39
N VAL A 60 7.68 -21.95 13.01
CA VAL A 60 7.52 -21.92 14.48
C VAL A 60 8.50 -22.88 15.15
N ALA A 61 8.64 -24.11 14.64
CA ALA A 61 9.61 -25.07 15.16
C ALA A 61 11.06 -24.58 15.01
N GLY A 62 11.38 -23.97 13.86
CA GLY A 62 12.69 -23.37 13.61
C GLY A 62 12.99 -22.23 14.58
N ALA A 63 12.05 -21.30 14.75
CA ALA A 63 12.20 -20.19 15.70
C ALA A 63 12.36 -20.68 17.15
N ALA A 64 11.60 -21.69 17.57
CA ALA A 64 11.71 -22.28 18.90
C ALA A 64 13.05 -23.01 19.14
N ALA A 65 13.71 -23.47 18.08
CA ALA A 65 14.99 -24.17 18.16
C ALA A 65 16.21 -23.21 18.16
N VAL A 66 16.01 -21.93 17.82
CA VAL A 66 17.10 -20.94 17.80
C VAL A 66 17.31 -20.39 19.21
N PRO A 67 18.47 -20.63 19.84
CA PRO A 67 18.79 -20.00 21.11
C PRO A 67 18.97 -18.50 20.89
N TRP A 68 18.50 -17.69 21.83
CA TRP A 68 18.80 -16.26 21.81
C TRP A 68 20.32 -16.07 21.95
N PRO A 69 20.98 -15.28 21.09
CA PRO A 69 22.42 -15.09 21.18
C PRO A 69 22.79 -14.49 22.53
N PRO A 70 23.88 -14.95 23.16
CA PRO A 70 24.35 -14.34 24.40
C PRO A 70 24.72 -12.88 24.15
N PHE A 71 24.31 -11.99 25.03
CA PHE A 71 24.77 -10.60 25.01
C PHE A 71 26.23 -10.58 25.49
N LEU A 72 27.16 -10.26 24.58
CA LEU A 72 28.61 -10.21 24.85
C LEU A 72 29.13 -8.80 25.16
N GLY A 73 28.24 -7.81 25.23
CA GLY A 73 28.60 -6.42 25.51
C GLY A 73 28.63 -6.10 27.01
N GLU A 74 29.13 -4.90 27.33
CA GLU A 74 28.98 -4.34 28.68
C GLU A 74 27.54 -3.83 28.85
N ALA A 75 26.97 -4.08 30.03
CA ALA A 75 25.67 -3.52 30.39
C ALA A 75 25.77 -2.00 30.40
N SER A 76 25.07 -1.36 29.46
CA SER A 76 24.94 0.09 29.43
C SER A 76 23.69 0.52 30.20
N GLU A 77 23.72 1.73 30.74
CA GLU A 77 22.52 2.32 31.32
C GLU A 77 21.47 2.48 30.23
N TRP A 78 20.25 2.03 30.50
CA TRP A 78 19.15 2.15 29.57
C TRP A 78 18.78 3.63 29.44
N VAL A 79 18.75 4.14 28.21
CA VAL A 79 18.29 5.50 27.90
C VAL A 79 17.03 5.37 27.06
N SER A 80 15.91 5.87 27.59
CA SER A 80 14.68 5.94 26.80
C SER A 80 14.86 6.93 25.66
N ARG A 81 14.21 6.65 24.52
CA ARG A 81 13.97 7.70 23.53
C ARG A 81 13.09 8.82 24.10
N ASP A 82 12.35 8.57 25.18
CA ASP A 82 11.59 9.61 25.90
C ASP A 82 12.49 10.50 26.77
N ASP A 83 13.69 10.03 27.14
CA ASP A 83 14.70 10.79 27.90
C ASP A 83 15.49 11.74 26.97
N VAL A 84 15.52 11.40 25.67
CA VAL A 84 16.01 12.26 24.59
C VAL A 84 14.81 12.98 24.01
N ALA A 85 14.50 14.17 24.53
CA ALA A 85 13.36 14.97 24.06
C ALA A 85 13.27 14.93 22.52
N PRO A 86 12.16 14.47 21.92
CA PRO A 86 12.00 14.51 20.49
C PRO A 86 12.12 15.97 20.06
N ALA A 87 13.13 16.25 19.22
CA ALA A 87 13.34 17.59 18.69
C ALA A 87 12.21 17.90 17.69
N GLY A 88 11.07 18.36 18.22
CA GLY A 88 10.03 19.02 17.46
C GLY A 88 8.64 18.37 17.52
N PRO A 89 7.62 19.12 17.06
CA PRO A 89 6.25 18.63 16.98
C PRO A 89 6.17 17.40 16.07
N VAL A 90 5.22 16.50 16.34
CA VAL A 90 4.80 15.43 15.44
C VAL A 90 4.53 16.06 14.07
N LYS A 91 5.46 15.92 13.13
CA LYS A 91 5.32 16.48 11.79
C LYS A 91 4.13 15.79 11.13
N ALA A 92 3.22 16.57 10.57
CA ALA A 92 2.20 16.02 9.69
C ALA A 92 2.88 15.16 8.62
N ALA A 93 2.32 14.00 8.29
CA ALA A 93 2.86 13.08 7.29
C ALA A 93 3.33 13.85 6.06
N SER A 94 4.61 13.69 5.73
CA SER A 94 5.27 14.44 4.65
C SER A 94 4.58 14.12 3.32
N TRP A 95 4.80 14.94 2.29
CA TRP A 95 4.29 14.60 0.96
C TRP A 95 4.77 13.21 0.51
N LEU A 96 6.04 12.87 0.77
CA LEU A 96 6.62 11.55 0.51
C LEU A 96 5.90 10.41 1.22
N ASP A 97 5.50 10.60 2.48
CA ASP A 97 4.72 9.60 3.21
C ASP A 97 3.38 9.29 2.53
N ARG A 98 2.74 10.30 1.94
CA ARG A 98 1.42 10.16 1.30
C ARG A 98 1.51 9.52 -0.09
N ILE A 99 2.53 9.88 -0.86
CA ILE A 99 2.71 9.37 -2.23
C ILE A 99 3.24 7.95 -2.25
N THR A 100 4.13 7.59 -1.32
CA THR A 100 4.68 6.22 -1.24
C THR A 100 3.62 5.17 -0.91
N VAL A 101 2.57 5.53 -0.15
CA VAL A 101 1.40 4.65 0.10
C VAL A 101 0.60 4.37 -1.18
N LYS A 102 0.68 5.25 -2.18
CA LYS A 102 0.00 5.11 -3.47
C LYS A 102 0.85 4.39 -4.51
N LEU A 103 2.06 3.94 -4.16
CA LEU A 103 2.94 3.25 -5.09
C LEU A 103 2.31 1.94 -5.56
N PRO A 104 2.42 1.62 -6.87
CA PRO A 104 1.88 0.40 -7.40
C PRO A 104 2.55 -0.82 -6.76
N GLU A 105 1.82 -1.94 -6.75
CA GLU A 105 2.39 -3.22 -6.31
C GLU A 105 3.57 -3.60 -7.20
N PHE A 106 4.69 -3.95 -6.58
CA PHE A 106 5.86 -4.41 -7.29
C PHE A 106 5.76 -5.92 -7.58
N ALA A 107 5.56 -6.27 -8.85
CA ALA A 107 5.36 -7.66 -9.28
C ALA A 107 6.66 -8.49 -9.43
N GLY A 108 7.84 -7.90 -9.20
CA GLY A 108 9.13 -8.56 -9.42
C GLY A 108 9.53 -9.58 -8.33
N PRO A 109 10.81 -10.02 -8.34
CA PRO A 109 11.37 -10.94 -7.34
C PRO A 109 11.25 -10.42 -5.90
N ALA A 110 11.17 -11.33 -4.92
CA ALA A 110 11.01 -10.99 -3.51
C ALA A 110 12.21 -10.21 -2.95
N GLU A 111 13.41 -10.51 -3.46
CA GLU A 111 14.65 -9.84 -3.13
C GLU A 111 14.59 -8.35 -3.52
N GLN A 112 14.11 -8.06 -4.72
CA GLN A 112 13.97 -6.68 -5.20
C GLN A 112 12.88 -5.92 -4.43
N LEU A 113 11.83 -6.62 -3.99
CA LEU A 113 10.80 -6.05 -3.13
C LEU A 113 11.35 -5.63 -1.77
N ASP A 114 12.16 -6.48 -1.13
CA ASP A 114 12.77 -6.17 0.16
C ASP A 114 13.74 -4.99 0.06
N TYR A 115 14.53 -4.94 -1.02
CA TYR A 115 15.38 -3.80 -1.32
C TYR A 115 14.58 -2.50 -1.46
N LEU A 116 13.50 -2.53 -2.25
CA LEU A 116 12.61 -1.38 -2.42
C LEU A 116 11.90 -0.98 -1.13
N ALA A 117 11.58 -1.93 -0.23
CA ALA A 117 10.97 -1.63 1.06
C ALA A 117 11.95 -0.89 2.01
N LEU A 118 13.24 -1.27 2.00
CA LEU A 118 14.27 -0.52 2.73
C LEU A 118 14.48 0.87 2.11
N LEU A 119 14.45 0.96 0.79
CA LEU A 119 14.57 2.23 0.06
C LEU A 119 13.42 3.19 0.40
N ASP A 120 12.17 2.70 0.46
CA ASP A 120 11.01 3.50 0.87
C ASP A 120 11.24 4.14 2.24
N LEU A 121 11.80 3.38 3.19
CA LEU A 121 12.05 3.84 4.56
C LEU A 121 13.16 4.89 4.60
N ALA A 122 14.25 4.63 3.88
CA ALA A 122 15.43 5.48 3.84
C ALA A 122 15.22 6.82 3.11
N LEU A 123 14.11 6.98 2.39
CA LEU A 123 13.81 8.22 1.67
C LEU A 123 12.70 9.06 2.32
N LEU A 124 12.07 8.60 3.42
CA LEU A 124 10.91 9.29 4.01
C LEU A 124 11.24 10.71 4.50
N ASP A 125 12.41 10.90 5.08
CA ASP A 125 12.86 12.18 5.63
C ASP A 125 13.62 13.06 4.63
N ARG A 126 13.78 12.61 3.38
CA ARG A 126 14.53 13.29 2.30
C ARG A 126 16.02 13.41 2.59
N GLU A 127 16.53 12.61 3.51
CA GLU A 127 17.94 12.54 3.83
C GLU A 127 18.37 11.08 3.72
N LEU A 128 19.58 10.84 3.20
CA LEU A 128 20.14 9.50 3.21
C LEU A 128 21.44 9.55 3.99
N SER A 129 21.41 9.05 5.23
CA SER A 129 22.60 9.00 6.07
C SER A 129 23.63 8.01 5.51
N THR A 130 24.89 8.15 5.93
CA THR A 130 25.95 7.20 5.55
C THR A 130 25.60 5.77 6.00
N HIS A 131 24.91 5.63 7.14
CA HIS A 131 24.51 4.33 7.66
C HIS A 131 23.40 3.69 6.82
N GLU A 132 22.39 4.46 6.41
CA GLU A 132 21.30 3.97 5.54
C GLU A 132 21.79 3.62 4.15
N ALA A 133 22.67 4.45 3.57
CA ALA A 133 23.33 4.14 2.30
C ALA A 133 24.12 2.83 2.40
N GLN A 134 24.89 2.62 3.48
CA GLN A 134 25.62 1.38 3.70
C GLN A 134 24.68 0.19 3.91
N ALA A 135 23.57 0.37 4.62
CA ALA A 135 22.56 -0.66 4.82
C ALA A 135 21.90 -1.10 3.50
N LEU A 136 21.60 -0.14 2.61
CA LEU A 136 21.10 -0.44 1.26
C LEU A 136 22.12 -1.22 0.43
N VAL A 137 23.40 -0.84 0.49
CA VAL A 137 24.47 -1.56 -0.21
C VAL A 137 24.61 -2.99 0.33
N GLN A 138 24.68 -3.15 1.65
CA GLN A 138 24.80 -4.47 2.28
C GLN A 138 23.60 -5.35 1.94
N LEU A 139 22.38 -4.81 2.01
CA LEU A 139 21.18 -5.55 1.66
C LEU A 139 21.19 -5.98 0.19
N ALA A 140 21.63 -5.11 -0.73
CA ALA A 140 21.77 -5.46 -2.13
C ALA A 140 22.77 -6.60 -2.34
N GLU A 141 23.90 -6.61 -1.62
CA GLU A 141 24.89 -7.69 -1.67
C GLU A 141 24.33 -9.01 -1.13
N ASP A 142 23.68 -8.99 0.04
CA ASP A 142 23.09 -10.15 0.68
C ASP A 142 22.00 -10.80 -0.19
N LEU A 143 21.25 -9.98 -0.92
CA LEU A 143 20.20 -10.40 -1.84
C LEU A 143 20.68 -10.70 -3.26
N GLY A 144 21.98 -10.55 -3.54
CA GLY A 144 22.57 -10.80 -4.86
C GLY A 144 22.13 -9.82 -5.95
N ILE A 145 21.69 -8.62 -5.56
CA ILE A 145 21.25 -7.56 -6.48
C ILE A 145 22.48 -6.82 -7.01
N GLY A 146 22.80 -7.08 -8.28
CA GLY A 146 23.89 -6.38 -8.97
C GLY A 146 23.62 -4.89 -9.19
N ARG A 147 24.69 -4.11 -9.40
CA ARG A 147 24.61 -2.65 -9.63
C ARG A 147 23.64 -2.23 -10.74
N ALA A 148 23.60 -2.96 -11.85
CA ALA A 148 22.69 -2.64 -12.96
C ALA A 148 21.21 -2.81 -12.58
N THR A 149 20.89 -3.87 -11.83
CA THR A 149 19.54 -4.10 -11.30
C THR A 149 19.17 -3.04 -10.28
N CYS A 150 20.10 -2.67 -9.40
CA CYS A 150 19.90 -1.61 -8.42
C CYS A 150 19.56 -0.26 -9.09
N ALA A 151 20.33 0.14 -10.10
CA ALA A 151 20.04 1.34 -10.88
C ALA A 151 18.67 1.30 -11.57
N ALA A 152 18.30 0.16 -12.17
CA ALA A 152 16.98 -0.02 -12.77
C ALA A 152 15.84 0.05 -11.74
N LEU A 153 16.06 -0.44 -10.52
CA LEU A 153 15.10 -0.32 -9.42
C LEU A 153 14.95 1.14 -8.96
N HIS A 154 16.04 1.91 -8.90
CA HIS A 154 16.01 3.33 -8.57
C HIS A 154 15.26 4.15 -9.63
N GLU A 155 15.55 3.91 -10.91
CA GLU A 155 14.86 4.56 -12.03
C GLU A 155 13.35 4.25 -11.98
N ARG A 156 12.99 2.97 -11.85
CA ARG A 156 11.59 2.55 -11.74
C ARG A 156 10.88 3.18 -10.55
N TYR A 157 11.53 3.15 -9.39
CA TYR A 157 10.97 3.72 -8.17
C TYR A 157 10.67 5.22 -8.33
N PHE A 158 11.61 5.94 -8.95
CA PHE A 158 11.42 7.36 -9.25
C PHE A 158 10.32 7.60 -10.27
N ASP A 159 10.23 6.79 -11.34
CA ASP A 159 9.16 6.89 -12.33
C ASP A 159 7.78 6.63 -11.70
N ASP A 160 7.67 5.65 -10.81
CA ASP A 160 6.43 5.36 -10.08
C ASP A 160 6.03 6.56 -9.18
N LEU A 161 6.99 7.22 -8.52
CA LEU A 161 6.74 8.44 -7.76
C LEU A 161 6.29 9.60 -8.66
N VAL A 162 6.97 9.84 -9.77
CA VAL A 162 6.64 10.92 -10.72
C VAL A 162 5.25 10.70 -11.30
N HIS A 163 4.89 9.47 -11.64
CA HIS A 163 3.57 9.13 -12.17
C HIS A 163 2.46 9.50 -11.18
N ILE A 164 2.63 9.20 -9.90
CA ILE A 164 1.63 9.52 -8.88
C ILE A 164 1.59 11.02 -8.60
N ALA A 165 2.73 11.70 -8.65
CA ALA A 165 2.82 13.15 -8.48
C ALA A 165 2.04 13.88 -9.59
N TRP A 166 2.01 13.34 -10.80
CA TRP A 166 1.28 13.92 -11.94
C TRP A 166 -0.22 13.57 -12.01
N VAL A 167 -0.79 12.86 -11.01
CA VAL A 167 -2.20 12.41 -11.06
C VAL A 167 -3.20 13.55 -11.20
N ASP A 168 -2.94 14.70 -10.58
CA ASP A 168 -3.78 15.91 -10.69
C ASP A 168 -3.32 16.89 -11.79
N MET A 169 -2.32 16.47 -12.59
CA MET A 169 -1.70 17.25 -13.67
C MET A 169 -1.04 18.57 -13.20
N VAL A 170 -0.73 18.70 -11.91
CA VAL A 170 -0.10 19.90 -11.34
C VAL A 170 1.01 19.50 -10.36
N LEU A 171 2.24 19.93 -10.62
CA LEU A 171 3.32 19.84 -9.64
C LEU A 171 3.53 21.18 -8.95
N THR A 172 3.40 21.22 -7.64
CA THR A 172 3.74 22.40 -6.83
C THR A 172 5.25 22.54 -6.67
N GLU A 173 5.74 23.75 -6.36
CA GLU A 173 7.17 23.99 -6.14
C GLU A 173 7.77 23.08 -5.05
N ALA A 174 6.99 22.78 -4.00
CA ALA A 174 7.41 21.89 -2.93
C ALA A 174 7.57 20.43 -3.41
N GLU A 175 6.67 19.95 -4.26
CA GLU A 175 6.73 18.59 -4.82
C GLU A 175 7.87 18.45 -5.83
N ILE A 176 8.12 19.50 -6.62
CA ILE A 176 9.28 19.57 -7.52
C ILE A 176 10.57 19.49 -6.70
N ALA A 177 10.69 20.26 -5.61
CA ALA A 177 11.87 20.23 -4.74
C ALA A 177 12.08 18.83 -4.12
N ASP A 178 10.99 18.18 -3.70
CA ASP A 178 11.04 16.82 -3.15
C ASP A 178 11.47 15.80 -4.19
N LEU A 179 10.92 15.83 -5.41
CA LEU A 179 11.32 14.96 -6.52
C LEU A 179 12.78 15.16 -6.90
N VAL A 180 13.26 16.41 -6.98
CA VAL A 180 14.66 16.71 -7.26
C VAL A 180 15.57 16.14 -6.17
N THR A 181 15.18 16.29 -4.90
CA THR A 181 15.95 15.76 -3.77
C THR A 181 16.03 14.25 -3.83
N VAL A 182 14.89 13.56 -4.01
CA VAL A 182 14.85 12.10 -4.14
C VAL A 182 15.71 11.61 -5.31
N ALA A 183 15.62 12.25 -6.47
CA ALA A 183 16.43 11.87 -7.62
C ALA A 183 17.94 12.01 -7.37
N GLN A 184 18.35 13.06 -6.64
CA GLN A 184 19.74 13.25 -6.25
C GLN A 184 20.22 12.17 -5.28
N LEU A 185 19.41 11.81 -4.28
CA LEU A 185 19.72 10.74 -3.33
C LEU A 185 19.86 9.37 -4.02
N LEU A 186 19.04 9.12 -5.04
CA LEU A 186 19.09 7.93 -5.89
C LEU A 186 20.24 7.96 -6.92
N GLY A 187 20.96 9.07 -7.04
CA GLY A 187 22.04 9.22 -8.02
C GLY A 187 21.56 9.21 -9.48
N LEU A 188 20.30 9.61 -9.74
CA LEU A 188 19.74 9.62 -11.08
C LEU A 188 20.33 10.76 -11.93
N PRO A 189 20.49 10.55 -13.24
CA PRO A 189 21.04 11.58 -14.12
C PRO A 189 20.10 12.78 -14.18
N THR A 190 20.66 13.98 -14.24
CA THR A 190 19.90 15.25 -14.28
C THR A 190 18.91 15.30 -15.46
N ALA A 191 19.21 14.61 -16.56
CA ALA A 191 18.31 14.48 -17.69
C ALA A 191 17.01 13.72 -17.36
N ALA A 192 17.07 12.68 -16.51
CA ALA A 192 15.88 11.95 -16.06
C ALA A 192 14.99 12.86 -15.20
N VAL A 193 15.58 13.65 -14.31
CA VAL A 193 14.86 14.64 -13.50
C VAL A 193 14.21 15.71 -14.37
N ALA A 194 14.94 16.26 -15.34
CA ALA A 194 14.40 17.26 -16.25
C ALA A 194 13.20 16.71 -17.04
N ASN A 195 13.28 15.48 -17.54
CA ASN A 195 12.18 14.83 -18.23
C ASN A 195 10.97 14.58 -17.32
N ALA A 196 11.20 14.18 -16.07
CA ALA A 196 10.14 13.92 -15.09
C ALA A 196 9.34 15.18 -14.72
N LEU A 197 9.96 16.36 -14.78
CA LEU A 197 9.31 17.64 -14.49
C LEU A 197 8.56 18.23 -15.69
N VAL A 198 8.73 17.66 -16.88
CA VAL A 198 7.93 18.07 -18.05
C VAL A 198 6.55 17.46 -17.91
N ALA A 199 5.53 18.31 -17.94
CA ALA A 199 4.14 17.87 -17.89
C ALA A 199 3.92 16.79 -18.97
N PRO A 200 3.39 15.61 -18.60
CA PRO A 200 3.12 14.57 -19.57
C PRO A 200 2.20 15.15 -20.65
N PRO A 201 2.45 14.85 -21.93
CA PRO A 201 1.64 15.39 -23.00
C PRO A 201 0.19 15.02 -22.69
N VAL A 202 -0.66 16.05 -22.52
CA VAL A 202 -2.11 15.84 -22.49
C VAL A 202 -2.40 15.14 -23.81
N ALA A 203 -2.67 13.84 -23.74
CA ALA A 203 -3.13 13.11 -24.89
C ALA A 203 -4.42 13.80 -25.30
N ARG A 204 -4.34 14.75 -26.23
CA ARG A 204 -5.48 15.09 -27.08
C ARG A 204 -5.84 13.74 -27.64
N THR A 205 -6.96 13.22 -27.17
CA THR A 205 -7.53 11.96 -27.59
C THR A 205 -7.79 12.06 -29.08
N SER A 206 -6.75 11.79 -29.87
CA SER A 206 -6.89 11.31 -31.22
C SER A 206 -7.75 10.08 -31.07
N LYS A 207 -8.95 10.19 -31.62
CA LYS A 207 -9.95 9.13 -31.77
C LYS A 207 -9.26 7.83 -32.17
N VAL A 208 -8.86 7.03 -31.21
CA VAL A 208 -8.59 5.61 -31.38
C VAL A 208 -9.76 4.95 -30.71
N ALA A 209 -10.69 4.54 -31.58
CA ALA A 209 -11.77 3.60 -31.39
C ALA A 209 -12.46 3.60 -30.02
N ALA A 210 -13.74 3.97 -30.06
CA ALA A 210 -14.74 3.50 -29.11
C ALA A 210 -14.69 1.96 -29.03
N ALA A 211 -13.83 1.43 -28.16
CA ALA A 211 -14.16 0.23 -27.41
C ALA A 211 -15.24 0.70 -26.43
N SER A 212 -16.46 0.27 -26.72
CA SER A 212 -17.66 0.44 -25.91
C SER A 212 -17.37 0.62 -24.42
N SER A 213 -17.94 1.66 -23.81
CA SER A 213 -18.49 1.51 -22.47
C SER A 213 -19.45 0.32 -22.54
N GLU A 214 -18.97 -0.88 -22.24
CA GLU A 214 -19.85 -1.96 -21.86
C GLU A 214 -20.69 -1.41 -20.72
N ARG A 215 -21.99 -1.23 -20.98
CA ARG A 215 -22.94 -0.77 -19.97
C ARG A 215 -22.86 -1.79 -18.85
N PHE A 216 -22.21 -1.42 -17.75
CA PHE A 216 -22.10 -2.27 -16.58
C PHE A 216 -23.52 -2.70 -16.18
N ALA A 217 -23.78 -4.00 -16.27
CA ALA A 217 -25.06 -4.61 -15.97
C ALA A 217 -24.83 -5.68 -14.90
N LEU A 218 -25.65 -5.63 -13.84
CA LEU A 218 -25.69 -6.67 -12.84
C LEU A 218 -26.56 -7.82 -13.33
N THR A 219 -26.10 -9.04 -13.10
CA THR A 219 -26.83 -10.27 -13.39
C THR A 219 -27.31 -10.92 -12.10
N VAL A 220 -28.46 -11.60 -12.18
CA VAL A 220 -29.02 -12.35 -11.05
C VAL A 220 -27.98 -13.35 -10.54
N GLY A 221 -27.66 -13.29 -9.24
CA GLY A 221 -26.62 -14.08 -8.58
C GLY A 221 -25.33 -13.31 -8.27
N ASP A 222 -25.16 -12.09 -8.80
CA ASP A 222 -23.97 -11.28 -8.53
C ASP A 222 -23.88 -10.83 -7.07
N ILE A 223 -22.65 -10.81 -6.54
CA ILE A 223 -22.39 -10.42 -5.15
C ILE A 223 -22.26 -8.89 -5.06
N VAL A 224 -23.10 -8.27 -4.24
CA VAL A 224 -23.10 -6.82 -3.97
C VAL A 224 -22.70 -6.57 -2.52
N VAL A 225 -21.67 -5.75 -2.30
CA VAL A 225 -21.13 -5.49 -0.95
C VAL A 225 -21.45 -4.07 -0.52
N LEU A 226 -22.07 -3.93 0.65
CA LEU A 226 -22.38 -2.62 1.24
C LEU A 226 -21.23 -2.16 2.16
N THR A 227 -20.82 -0.90 2.09
CA THR A 227 -19.80 -0.31 2.98
C THR A 227 -20.16 1.11 3.41
N GLY A 228 -19.72 1.50 4.60
CA GLY A 228 -20.04 2.79 5.22
C GLY A 228 -21.39 2.84 5.94
N GLU A 229 -21.65 3.97 6.58
CA GLU A 229 -22.91 4.29 7.27
C GLU A 229 -23.90 4.87 6.25
N MET A 230 -24.88 4.07 5.84
CA MET A 230 -25.85 4.39 4.78
C MET A 230 -27.07 5.11 5.33
N LEU A 231 -27.74 5.91 4.50
CA LEU A 231 -29.00 6.60 4.86
C LEU A 231 -30.14 5.62 5.12
N ARG A 232 -30.16 4.48 4.42
CA ARG A 232 -31.07 3.36 4.70
C ARG A 232 -30.39 2.28 5.51
N LEU A 233 -31.18 1.59 6.34
CA LEU A 233 -30.68 0.48 7.13
C LEU A 233 -30.17 -0.64 6.22
N ARG A 234 -29.02 -1.21 6.58
CA ARG A 234 -28.37 -2.30 5.83
C ARG A 234 -29.28 -3.50 5.60
N ALA A 235 -30.18 -3.78 6.55
CA ALA A 235 -31.17 -4.85 6.46
C ALA A 235 -32.16 -4.63 5.31
N ASP A 236 -32.59 -3.39 5.08
CA ASP A 236 -33.53 -3.03 4.01
C ASP A 236 -32.87 -3.19 2.64
N TRP A 237 -31.61 -2.78 2.51
CA TRP A 237 -30.83 -2.97 1.29
C TRP A 237 -30.56 -4.45 0.99
N HIS A 238 -30.26 -5.27 2.00
CA HIS A 238 -30.10 -6.71 1.81
C HIS A 238 -31.40 -7.37 1.34
N ALA A 239 -32.55 -6.98 1.88
CA ALA A 239 -33.85 -7.48 1.46
C ALA A 239 -34.15 -7.12 0.00
N GLU A 240 -33.89 -5.87 -0.39
CA GLU A 240 -34.11 -5.38 -1.75
C GLU A 240 -33.16 -6.03 -2.77
N LEU A 241 -31.87 -6.16 -2.44
CA LEU A 241 -30.91 -6.89 -3.27
C LEU A 241 -31.32 -8.35 -3.48
N THR A 242 -31.79 -9.02 -2.42
CA THR A 242 -32.26 -10.40 -2.48
C THR A 242 -33.53 -10.53 -3.33
N GLN A 243 -34.44 -9.54 -3.25
CA GLN A 243 -35.66 -9.51 -4.06
C GLN A 243 -35.37 -9.38 -5.57
N HIS A 244 -34.32 -8.63 -5.93
CA HIS A 244 -33.83 -8.53 -7.31
C HIS A 244 -32.87 -9.68 -7.71
N GLY A 245 -32.66 -10.67 -6.83
CA GLY A 245 -31.89 -11.87 -7.11
C GLY A 245 -30.36 -11.72 -6.96
N PHE A 246 -29.89 -10.67 -6.31
CA PHE A 246 -28.47 -10.46 -5.99
C PHE A 246 -28.11 -11.06 -4.62
N VAL A 247 -26.82 -11.30 -4.40
CA VAL A 247 -26.31 -11.90 -3.15
C VAL A 247 -25.60 -10.83 -2.31
N PRO A 248 -26.12 -10.43 -1.14
CA PRO A 248 -25.44 -9.48 -0.28
C PRO A 248 -24.14 -10.07 0.32
N GLY A 249 -23.00 -9.42 0.07
CA GLY A 249 -21.70 -9.81 0.59
C GLY A 249 -21.29 -9.03 1.85
N ALA A 250 -20.69 -9.71 2.83
CA ALA A 250 -20.19 -9.08 4.05
C ALA A 250 -18.86 -8.31 3.85
N GLY A 251 -18.06 -8.72 2.87
CA GLY A 251 -16.75 -8.16 2.54
C GLY A 251 -16.49 -8.16 1.03
N VAL A 252 -15.53 -7.34 0.60
CA VAL A 252 -15.17 -7.17 -0.82
C VAL A 252 -14.24 -8.32 -1.24
N THR A 253 -14.67 -9.09 -2.23
CA THR A 253 -13.91 -10.22 -2.79
C THR A 253 -13.84 -10.09 -4.31
N LYS A 254 -12.97 -10.83 -4.99
CA LYS A 254 -12.93 -10.86 -6.48
C LYS A 254 -14.21 -11.42 -7.12
N LYS A 255 -15.09 -12.07 -6.34
CA LYS A 255 -16.42 -12.51 -6.78
C LYS A 255 -17.48 -11.41 -6.63
N SER A 256 -17.15 -10.33 -5.92
CA SER A 256 -18.01 -9.16 -5.78
C SER A 256 -18.05 -8.41 -7.10
N ARG A 257 -19.24 -8.17 -7.62
CA ARG A 257 -19.43 -7.49 -8.89
C ARG A 257 -19.64 -5.99 -8.71
N LEU A 258 -20.13 -5.57 -7.54
CA LEU A 258 -20.40 -4.18 -7.20
C LEU A 258 -20.18 -3.93 -5.71
N VAL A 259 -19.61 -2.77 -5.38
CA VAL A 259 -19.54 -2.25 -4.02
C VAL A 259 -20.36 -0.98 -3.93
N VAL A 260 -21.18 -0.86 -2.89
CA VAL A 260 -22.01 0.31 -2.65
C VAL A 260 -21.51 0.99 -1.39
N ALA A 261 -21.08 2.23 -1.53
CA ALA A 261 -20.53 3.05 -0.44
C ALA A 261 -21.47 4.23 -0.16
N ALA A 262 -21.58 4.64 1.10
CA ALA A 262 -22.29 5.86 1.47
C ALA A 262 -21.69 7.10 0.77
N ASP A 263 -20.36 7.12 0.65
CA ASP A 263 -19.61 8.09 -0.15
C ASP A 263 -18.66 7.30 -1.08
N PRO A 264 -18.88 7.34 -2.40
CA PRO A 264 -18.03 6.67 -3.38
C PRO A 264 -16.57 7.11 -3.30
N ASP A 265 -16.31 8.37 -2.96
CA ASP A 265 -14.98 8.97 -2.88
C ASP A 265 -14.32 8.75 -1.51
N SER A 266 -15.03 8.14 -0.57
CA SER A 266 -14.51 7.80 0.75
C SER A 266 -13.39 6.75 0.70
N LEU A 267 -12.33 7.00 1.46
CA LEU A 267 -11.15 6.15 1.63
C LEU A 267 -11.38 4.97 2.60
N SER A 268 -12.61 4.49 2.78
CA SER A 268 -12.85 3.29 3.59
C SER A 268 -12.09 2.09 3.03
N GLY A 269 -11.57 1.21 3.90
CA GLY A 269 -10.76 0.06 3.48
C GLY A 269 -11.43 -0.78 2.39
N LYS A 270 -12.75 -1.00 2.48
CA LYS A 270 -13.55 -1.73 1.48
C LYS A 270 -13.68 -1.00 0.14
N ALA A 271 -13.80 0.34 0.15
CA ALA A 271 -13.87 1.13 -1.08
C ALA A 271 -12.51 1.25 -1.78
N ARG A 272 -11.41 1.12 -1.03
CA ARG A 272 -10.06 0.96 -1.59
C ARG A 272 -9.89 -0.42 -2.22
N THR A 273 -10.16 -1.50 -1.47
CA THR A 273 -10.11 -2.89 -1.97
C THR A 273 -10.97 -3.12 -3.22
N ALA A 274 -12.13 -2.48 -3.31
CA ALA A 274 -12.99 -2.55 -4.49
C ALA A 274 -12.29 -1.96 -5.73
N ARG A 275 -11.64 -0.80 -5.60
CA ARG A 275 -10.87 -0.16 -6.67
C ARG A 275 -9.66 -0.99 -7.08
N ASP A 276 -8.95 -1.54 -6.10
CA ASP A 276 -7.78 -2.40 -6.33
C ASP A 276 -8.17 -3.67 -7.12
N TYR A 277 -9.39 -4.19 -6.92
CA TYR A 277 -9.94 -5.31 -7.67
C TYR A 277 -10.64 -4.93 -8.99
N GLY A 278 -10.66 -3.65 -9.36
CA GLY A 278 -11.37 -3.15 -10.53
C GLY A 278 -12.90 -3.30 -10.43
N ILE A 279 -13.42 -3.45 -9.21
CA ILE A 279 -14.84 -3.59 -8.90
C ILE A 279 -15.43 -2.17 -8.78
N PRO A 280 -16.51 -1.86 -9.52
CA PRO A 280 -17.12 -0.54 -9.46
C PRO A 280 -17.66 -0.24 -8.06
N VAL A 281 -17.39 0.99 -7.61
CA VAL A 281 -17.93 1.56 -6.36
C VAL A 281 -18.99 2.59 -6.73
N VAL A 282 -20.20 2.43 -6.21
CA VAL A 282 -21.33 3.35 -6.48
C VAL A 282 -21.94 3.85 -5.17
N SER A 283 -22.66 4.96 -5.23
CA SER A 283 -23.44 5.48 -4.10
C SER A 283 -24.77 4.73 -3.96
N GLU A 284 -25.49 4.95 -2.86
CA GLU A 284 -26.88 4.48 -2.69
C GLU A 284 -27.78 4.93 -3.86
N ALA A 285 -27.60 6.16 -4.34
CA ALA A 285 -28.32 6.67 -5.51
C ALA A 285 -27.94 5.93 -6.81
N GLY A 286 -26.66 5.55 -6.96
CA GLY A 286 -26.18 4.73 -8.06
C GLY A 286 -26.77 3.32 -8.05
N LEU A 287 -26.85 2.70 -6.86
CA LEU A 287 -27.50 1.39 -6.69
C LEU A 287 -29.00 1.47 -7.05
N SER A 288 -29.74 2.47 -6.54
CA SER A 288 -31.14 2.68 -6.90
C SER A 288 -31.35 2.85 -8.40
N SER A 289 -30.44 3.54 -9.09
CA SER A 289 -30.51 3.71 -10.54
C SER A 289 -30.26 2.41 -11.32
N LEU A 290 -29.42 1.51 -10.79
CA LEU A 290 -29.18 0.19 -11.36
C LEU A 290 -30.37 -0.76 -11.15
N LEU A 291 -30.99 -0.71 -9.96
CA LEU A 291 -32.17 -1.52 -9.62
C LEU A 291 -33.45 -1.04 -10.33
N GLY A 292 -33.59 0.27 -10.58
CA GLY A 292 -34.73 0.84 -11.31
C GLY A 292 -34.66 0.66 -12.83
N ARG A 293 -33.58 0.07 -13.36
CA ARG A 293 -33.37 -0.20 -14.80
C ARG A 293 -33.51 -1.68 -15.17
N SER A 294 -33.74 -2.57 -14.20
CA SER A 294 -34.00 -4.00 -14.41
C SER A 294 -35.47 -4.31 -14.61
#